data_AF-A0A090QB15-F1
#
_entry.id   AF-A0A090QB15-F1
#
_cell.length_a   1.000
_cell.length_b   1.000
_cell.length_c   1.000
_cell.angle_alpha   90.00
_cell.angle_beta   90.00
_cell.angle_gamma   90.00
#
_symmetry.space_group_name_H-M   'P 1'
#
loop_
_entity.id
_entity.type
_entity.pdbx_description
1 polymer ?
#
loop_
_entity_poly.entity_id
_entity_poly.type
_entity_poly.pdbx_seq_one_letter_code
_entity_poly.pdbx_strand_id
1 'polypeptide(L)'
;MVLNFEARGSGGPSYMLVETNGGNRKIIEEFSNAGVEYPVANSLAYSIYKMIPNDTDLTVFRKNGDINGLNFAFIGDHYDYHTELDNYERLDRNTLAHQGAYLMPLMNHLSNIDLSDELKVPEGDDYVYFPMPIIKMVSFPFKWLPFLIIGSGLLLVVLIVYGIKKRRISFGQILAGFVPFLGSLIIGYLLSNYGWVGIKSGSFYVDQQHGFPYNGYWLIAAAAMTAATLCFFLYHKYYKKDNVASLSIAPLFILWLVCLLIAFPVGDGGLIPGVFLPGAGFFLVPLIAGLLMVWLNINQRRPSYILLVILAVPALFIFTPFVKAFPVALGMGILFVAAILTTLLIGLLIPIIGHYRRKDLLSFIGLIATLVCVGYAFAKAEFTPSQPQSTSLVYIQNQDDQTAQWATYDEVLTDWTKAKLGESPAAASELNKNTIDSKYGTGFSYAATAPYKELAPVR
;
A
#
# COMPACT_ATOMS: atom_id res chain seq x y z
N MET A 1 20.08 -8.89 -19.14
CA MET A 1 18.97 -8.28 -18.39
C MET A 1 17.65 -8.88 -18.86
N VAL A 2 16.64 -8.99 -17.98
CA VAL A 2 15.30 -9.51 -18.30
C VAL A 2 14.21 -8.46 -18.02
N LEU A 3 13.22 -8.37 -18.90
CA LEU A 3 11.97 -7.65 -18.66
C LEU A 3 10.84 -8.68 -18.51
N ASN A 4 10.19 -8.70 -17.35
CA ASN A 4 9.10 -9.63 -17.05
C ASN A 4 7.80 -8.86 -16.92
N PHE A 5 6.76 -9.27 -17.65
CA PHE A 5 5.44 -8.63 -17.63
C PHE A 5 4.43 -9.62 -17.07
N GLU A 6 3.81 -9.24 -15.97
CA GLU A 6 2.96 -10.10 -15.15
C GLU A 6 1.65 -9.40 -14.76
N ALA A 7 0.72 -10.20 -14.25
CA ALA A 7 -0.54 -9.70 -13.72
C ALA A 7 -0.97 -10.50 -12.49
N ARG A 8 -1.35 -9.81 -11.42
CA ARG A 8 -2.00 -10.41 -10.24
C ARG A 8 -3.46 -9.98 -10.13
N GLY A 9 -4.01 -9.33 -11.14
CA GLY A 9 -5.40 -8.87 -11.14
C GLY A 9 -5.79 -8.43 -12.54
N SER A 10 -6.91 -7.74 -12.68
CA SER A 10 -7.47 -7.31 -13.96
C SER A 10 -7.44 -5.79 -14.15
N GLY A 11 -6.97 -5.01 -13.17
CA GLY A 11 -7.01 -3.55 -13.24
C GLY A 11 -5.91 -2.82 -12.45
N GLY A 12 -6.00 -1.49 -12.43
CA GLY A 12 -5.07 -0.61 -11.73
C GLY A 12 -3.74 -0.33 -12.46
N PRO A 13 -2.84 0.47 -11.87
CA PRO A 13 -1.57 0.79 -12.50
C PRO A 13 -0.59 -0.40 -12.50
N SER A 14 0.23 -0.50 -13.54
CA SER A 14 1.33 -1.46 -13.60
C SER A 14 2.53 -0.93 -12.81
N TYR A 15 2.82 -1.60 -11.69
CA TYR A 15 3.99 -1.31 -10.85
C TYR A 15 5.24 -1.88 -11.48
N MET A 16 6.31 -1.08 -11.56
CA MET A 16 7.65 -1.57 -11.83
C MET A 16 8.34 -1.93 -10.51
N LEU A 17 8.84 -3.16 -10.46
CA LEU A 17 9.60 -3.75 -9.35
C LEU A 17 10.99 -4.12 -9.91
N VAL A 18 12.03 -3.52 -9.35
CA VAL A 18 13.41 -3.83 -9.75
C VAL A 18 13.84 -5.14 -9.09
N GLU A 19 14.44 -6.10 -9.80
CA GLU A 19 14.93 -7.35 -9.21
C GLU A 19 16.41 -7.53 -9.53
N THR A 20 17.28 -7.44 -8.51
CA THR A 20 18.74 -7.39 -8.65
C THR A 20 19.45 -8.33 -7.65
N ASN A 21 20.66 -8.77 -8.00
CA ASN A 21 21.57 -9.50 -7.09
C ASN A 21 22.67 -8.62 -6.46
N GLY A 22 22.63 -7.32 -6.73
CA GLY A 22 23.46 -6.30 -6.09
C GLY A 22 22.66 -5.03 -5.88
N GLY A 23 23.33 -3.87 -5.92
CA GLY A 23 22.64 -2.58 -5.85
C GLY A 23 21.74 -2.33 -7.07
N ASN A 24 20.82 -1.38 -6.94
CA ASN A 24 19.84 -1.06 -8.00
C ASN A 24 20.20 0.17 -8.86
N ARG A 25 21.30 0.87 -8.59
CA ARG A 25 21.56 2.19 -9.19
C ARG A 25 21.49 2.19 -10.73
N LYS A 26 22.32 1.36 -11.39
CA LYS A 26 22.48 1.40 -12.86
C LYS A 26 21.18 1.04 -13.59
N ILE A 27 20.46 0.02 -13.12
CA ILE A 27 19.16 -0.39 -13.71
C ILE A 27 18.07 0.68 -13.54
N ILE A 28 18.06 1.43 -12.43
CA ILE A 28 17.12 2.55 -12.20
C ILE A 28 17.48 3.77 -13.06
N GLU A 29 18.77 4.06 -13.25
CA GLU A 29 19.26 5.07 -14.18
C GLU A 29 18.77 4.76 -15.61
N GLU A 30 18.97 3.52 -16.09
CA GLU A 30 18.55 3.14 -17.44
C GLU A 30 17.03 3.09 -17.61
N PHE A 31 16.28 2.66 -16.59
CA PHE A 31 14.80 2.76 -16.61
C PHE A 31 14.33 4.22 -16.75
N SER A 32 15.00 5.15 -16.06
CA SER A 32 14.67 6.58 -16.12
C SER A 32 15.04 7.18 -17.48
N ASN A 33 16.18 6.77 -18.05
CA ASN A 33 16.66 7.20 -19.37
C ASN A 33 15.79 6.68 -20.52
N ALA A 34 15.16 5.52 -20.35
CA ALA A 34 14.28 4.94 -21.36
C ALA A 34 13.05 5.80 -21.70
N GLY A 35 12.75 6.85 -20.92
CA GLY A 35 11.76 7.86 -21.28
C GLY A 35 10.30 7.39 -21.16
N VAL A 36 10.05 6.32 -20.39
CA VAL A 36 8.72 5.73 -20.18
C VAL A 36 7.64 6.77 -19.84
N GLU A 37 6.42 6.51 -20.29
CA GLU A 37 5.26 7.35 -19.99
C GLU A 37 4.55 6.82 -18.73
N TYR A 38 4.23 7.71 -17.79
CA TYR A 38 3.52 7.38 -16.54
C TYR A 38 4.19 6.31 -15.65
N PRO A 39 5.46 6.49 -15.21
CA PRO A 39 6.12 5.50 -14.37
C PRO A 39 5.40 5.34 -13.02
N VAL A 40 5.09 4.10 -12.67
CA VAL A 40 4.64 3.71 -11.33
C VAL A 40 5.72 2.82 -10.73
N ALA A 41 6.77 3.47 -10.23
CA ALA A 41 7.98 2.81 -9.74
C ALA A 41 8.47 3.50 -8.47
N ASN A 42 8.62 2.76 -7.37
CA ASN A 42 9.23 3.32 -6.15
C ASN A 42 10.00 2.27 -5.36
N SER A 43 11.02 2.71 -4.62
CA SER A 43 11.90 1.82 -3.84
C SER A 43 11.20 1.10 -2.68
N LEU A 44 10.05 1.60 -2.23
CA LEU A 44 9.25 0.97 -1.17
C LEU A 44 8.49 -0.27 -1.68
N ALA A 45 7.91 -0.20 -2.87
CA ALA A 45 7.20 -1.33 -3.48
C ALA A 45 8.10 -2.55 -3.60
N TYR A 46 9.35 -2.37 -4.07
CA TYR A 46 10.32 -3.46 -4.13
C TYR A 46 10.74 -3.98 -2.75
N SER A 47 10.95 -3.08 -1.77
CA SER A 47 11.31 -3.49 -0.41
C SER A 47 10.25 -4.39 0.21
N ILE A 48 8.97 -4.10 -0.05
CA ILE A 48 7.84 -4.92 0.41
C ILE A 48 7.73 -6.20 -0.41
N TYR A 49 7.90 -6.12 -1.73
CA TYR A 49 7.85 -7.29 -2.62
C TYR A 49 8.82 -8.39 -2.18
N LYS A 50 10.05 -8.04 -1.77
CA LYS A 50 11.02 -9.01 -1.22
C LYS A 50 10.57 -9.72 0.06
N MET A 51 9.64 -9.14 0.82
CA MET A 51 9.16 -9.68 2.09
C MET A 51 7.98 -10.64 1.90
N ILE A 52 7.41 -10.73 0.68
CA ILE A 52 6.26 -11.56 0.37
C ILE A 52 6.75 -12.81 -0.38
N PRO A 53 6.20 -14.01 -0.12
CA PRO A 53 6.55 -15.25 -0.81
C PRO A 53 5.94 -15.31 -2.23
N ASN A 54 6.29 -14.32 -3.05
CA ASN A 54 5.93 -14.22 -4.45
C ASN A 54 7.16 -14.52 -5.30
N ASP A 55 6.95 -15.31 -6.34
CA ASP A 55 7.96 -15.62 -7.34
C ASP A 55 7.33 -15.46 -8.73
N THR A 56 8.16 -15.15 -9.72
CA THR A 56 7.82 -15.13 -11.14
C THR A 56 8.91 -15.84 -11.93
N ASP A 57 8.77 -15.96 -13.25
CA ASP A 57 9.87 -16.47 -14.08
C ASP A 57 11.16 -15.65 -13.90
N LEU A 58 11.06 -14.35 -13.60
CA LEU A 58 12.21 -13.50 -13.28
C LEU A 58 13.00 -14.00 -12.07
N THR A 59 12.33 -14.65 -11.10
CA THR A 59 13.01 -15.26 -9.95
C THR A 59 14.06 -16.25 -10.41
N VAL A 60 13.77 -17.09 -11.42
CA VAL A 60 14.69 -18.12 -11.90
C VAL A 60 15.91 -17.48 -12.57
N PHE A 61 15.68 -16.48 -13.43
CA PHE A 61 16.77 -15.73 -14.06
C PHE A 61 17.66 -15.02 -13.04
N ARG A 62 17.05 -14.41 -12.02
CA ARG A 62 17.79 -13.73 -10.97
C ARG A 62 18.55 -14.72 -10.09
N LYS A 63 17.87 -15.70 -9.48
CA LYS A 63 18.49 -16.61 -8.50
C LYS A 63 19.51 -17.55 -9.14
N ASN A 64 19.20 -18.12 -10.31
CA ASN A 64 20.03 -19.16 -10.92
C ASN A 64 20.93 -18.63 -12.04
N GLY A 65 20.44 -17.64 -12.80
CA GLY A 65 21.19 -17.03 -13.90
C GLY A 65 22.08 -15.86 -13.48
N ASP A 66 21.93 -15.37 -12.25
CA ASP A 66 22.53 -14.12 -11.77
C ASP A 66 22.19 -12.89 -12.64
N ILE A 67 21.02 -12.85 -13.28
CA ILE A 67 20.66 -11.77 -14.21
C ILE A 67 19.73 -10.76 -13.55
N ASN A 68 20.09 -9.47 -13.59
CA ASN A 68 19.21 -8.38 -13.16
C ASN A 68 18.01 -8.22 -14.11
N GLY A 69 16.86 -7.79 -13.58
CA GLY A 69 15.69 -7.50 -14.38
C GLY A 69 14.67 -6.55 -13.75
N LEU A 70 13.63 -6.27 -14.52
CA LEU A 70 12.48 -5.47 -14.10
C LEU A 70 11.23 -6.34 -14.22
N ASN A 71 10.46 -6.42 -13.15
CA ASN A 71 9.15 -7.04 -13.13
C ASN A 71 8.08 -5.95 -13.19
N PHE A 72 7.11 -6.10 -14.09
CA PHE A 72 5.98 -5.18 -14.25
C PHE A 72 4.69 -5.90 -13.91
N ALA A 73 3.97 -5.45 -12.89
CA ALA A 73 2.73 -6.10 -12.49
C ALA A 73 1.66 -5.09 -12.10
N PHE A 74 0.47 -5.23 -12.67
CA PHE A 74 -0.73 -4.63 -12.12
C PHE A 74 -1.44 -5.62 -11.18
N ILE A 75 -2.07 -5.07 -10.15
CA ILE A 75 -2.58 -5.81 -9.00
C ILE A 75 -3.99 -5.39 -8.58
N GLY A 76 -4.59 -4.42 -9.26
CA GLY A 76 -5.95 -4.00 -8.97
C GLY A 76 -6.93 -5.07 -9.39
N ASP A 77 -8.05 -5.13 -8.69
CA ASP A 77 -9.15 -6.06 -9.00
C ASP A 77 -8.71 -7.53 -8.98
N HIS A 78 -7.75 -7.84 -8.11
CA HIS A 78 -7.16 -9.17 -7.96
C HIS A 78 -8.10 -10.22 -7.37
N TYR A 79 -9.35 -9.86 -7.05
CA TYR A 79 -10.42 -10.83 -6.83
C TYR A 79 -10.76 -11.63 -8.09
N ASP A 80 -10.37 -11.16 -9.28
CA ASP A 80 -10.53 -11.92 -10.54
C ASP A 80 -9.44 -12.98 -10.72
N TYR A 81 -8.28 -12.80 -10.10
CA TYR A 81 -7.08 -13.61 -10.32
C TYR A 81 -7.29 -15.08 -9.95
N HIS A 82 -6.87 -16.00 -10.84
CA HIS A 82 -7.05 -17.45 -10.67
C HIS A 82 -8.52 -17.88 -10.49
N THR A 83 -9.45 -17.15 -11.13
CA THR A 83 -10.86 -17.50 -11.20
C THR A 83 -11.35 -17.52 -12.65
N GLU A 84 -12.59 -17.97 -12.90
CA GLU A 84 -13.22 -17.84 -14.22
C GLU A 84 -13.44 -16.38 -14.67
N LEU A 85 -13.34 -15.43 -13.73
CA LEU A 85 -13.41 -13.99 -14.01
C LEU A 85 -12.10 -13.45 -14.58
N ASP A 86 -11.02 -14.22 -14.56
CA ASP A 86 -9.76 -13.85 -15.21
C ASP A 86 -9.89 -13.98 -16.74
N ASN A 87 -10.60 -13.03 -17.36
CA ASN A 87 -10.99 -13.07 -18.76
C ASN A 87 -10.85 -11.72 -19.46
N TYR A 88 -10.95 -11.77 -20.79
CA TYR A 88 -10.77 -10.62 -21.66
C TYR A 88 -11.74 -9.48 -21.33
N GLU A 89 -12.99 -9.78 -20.98
CA GLU A 89 -14.04 -8.79 -20.73
C GLU A 89 -13.75 -7.96 -19.48
N ARG A 90 -13.11 -8.55 -18.47
CA ARG A 90 -12.83 -7.87 -17.18
C ARG A 90 -11.50 -7.15 -17.13
N LEU A 91 -10.54 -7.51 -17.99
CA LEU A 91 -9.25 -6.81 -18.07
C LEU A 91 -9.43 -5.33 -18.46
N ASP A 92 -9.04 -4.41 -17.58
CA ASP A 92 -9.06 -2.97 -17.88
C ASP A 92 -8.08 -2.66 -19.02
N ARG A 93 -8.61 -2.10 -20.10
CA ARG A 93 -7.84 -1.74 -21.29
C ARG A 93 -6.80 -0.65 -21.01
N ASN A 94 -7.08 0.28 -20.09
CA ASN A 94 -6.12 1.29 -19.68
C ASN A 94 -4.98 0.66 -18.88
N THR A 95 -5.26 -0.36 -18.07
CA THR A 95 -4.23 -1.12 -17.34
C THR A 95 -3.31 -1.85 -18.30
N LEU A 96 -3.86 -2.57 -19.27
CA LEU A 96 -3.07 -3.26 -20.28
C LEU A 96 -2.25 -2.26 -21.12
N ALA A 97 -2.87 -1.15 -21.54
CA ALA A 97 -2.18 -0.09 -22.28
C ALA A 97 -1.06 0.55 -21.46
N HIS A 98 -1.27 0.78 -20.16
CA HIS A 98 -0.26 1.34 -19.26
C HIS A 98 0.94 0.42 -19.11
N GLN A 99 0.71 -0.89 -18.93
CA GLN A 99 1.81 -1.86 -18.88
C GLN A 99 2.55 -1.93 -20.22
N GLY A 100 1.82 -1.96 -21.34
CA GLY A 100 2.39 -1.95 -22.70
C GLY A 100 3.19 -0.67 -23.01
N ALA A 101 2.85 0.46 -22.39
CA ALA A 101 3.57 1.72 -22.55
C ALA A 101 5.01 1.69 -22.00
N TYR A 102 5.35 0.70 -21.17
CA TYR A 102 6.73 0.48 -20.75
C TYR A 102 7.55 -0.30 -21.78
N LEU A 103 6.93 -1.19 -22.56
CA LEU A 103 7.63 -2.16 -23.41
C LEU A 103 8.48 -1.48 -24.49
N MET A 104 7.85 -0.71 -25.39
CA MET A 104 8.56 -0.14 -26.54
C MET A 104 9.66 0.86 -26.16
N PRO A 105 9.47 1.79 -25.21
CA PRO A 105 10.54 2.69 -24.78
C PRO A 105 11.72 1.93 -24.14
N LEU A 106 11.45 0.91 -23.31
CA LEU A 106 12.50 0.10 -22.69
C LEU A 106 13.25 -0.75 -23.73
N MET A 107 12.54 -1.43 -24.63
CA MET A 107 13.19 -2.20 -25.69
C MET A 107 14.07 -1.33 -26.57
N ASN A 108 13.56 -0.17 -27.00
CA ASN A 108 14.33 0.76 -27.82
C ASN A 108 15.58 1.25 -27.07
N HIS A 109 15.44 1.69 -25.83
CA HIS A 109 16.58 2.17 -25.03
C HIS A 109 17.61 1.06 -24.77
N LEU A 110 17.17 -0.07 -24.22
CA LEU A 110 18.04 -1.16 -23.79
C LEU A 110 18.75 -1.86 -24.94
N SER A 111 18.16 -1.86 -26.15
CA SER A 111 18.82 -2.41 -27.35
C SER A 111 19.98 -1.55 -27.87
N ASN A 112 20.07 -0.29 -27.44
CA ASN A 112 21.06 0.69 -27.89
C ASN A 112 22.17 0.97 -26.87
N ILE A 113 22.18 0.28 -25.72
CA ILE A 113 23.21 0.43 -24.69
C ILE A 113 24.04 -0.85 -24.54
N ASP A 114 25.24 -0.73 -23.98
CA ASP A 114 26.06 -1.88 -23.62
C ASP A 114 25.49 -2.56 -22.37
N LEU A 115 25.03 -3.81 -22.55
CA LEU A 115 24.50 -4.67 -21.50
C LEU A 115 25.48 -5.77 -21.09
N SER A 116 26.75 -5.71 -21.49
CA SER A 116 27.77 -6.73 -21.19
C SER A 116 28.01 -6.94 -19.69
N ASP A 117 27.79 -5.92 -18.87
CA ASP A 117 27.85 -6.01 -17.40
C ASP A 117 26.49 -6.27 -16.74
N GLU A 118 25.45 -6.53 -17.55
CA GLU A 118 24.08 -6.81 -17.13
C GLU A 118 23.48 -5.75 -16.20
N LEU A 119 23.98 -4.52 -16.27
CA LEU A 119 23.63 -3.41 -15.39
C LEU A 119 23.87 -3.71 -13.90
N LYS A 120 24.85 -4.56 -13.58
CA LYS A 120 25.21 -4.91 -12.21
C LYS A 120 26.02 -3.80 -11.55
N VAL A 121 25.76 -3.59 -10.26
CA VAL A 121 26.57 -2.73 -9.38
C VAL A 121 26.76 -3.44 -8.03
N PRO A 122 27.84 -3.12 -7.27
CA PRO A 122 28.07 -3.72 -5.96
C PRO A 122 26.89 -3.53 -5.01
N GLU A 123 26.73 -4.45 -4.07
CA GLU A 123 25.75 -4.32 -2.99
C GLU A 123 25.95 -3.01 -2.21
N GLY A 124 24.85 -2.33 -1.88
CA GLY A 124 24.87 -1.02 -1.22
C GLY A 124 25.07 0.18 -2.16
N ASP A 125 25.24 -0.03 -3.46
CA ASP A 125 25.11 1.00 -4.50
C ASP A 125 23.65 1.13 -4.96
N ASP A 126 22.80 1.56 -4.03
CA ASP A 126 21.35 1.64 -4.20
C ASP A 126 20.87 3.09 -4.30
N TYR A 127 19.85 3.28 -5.13
CA TYR A 127 19.06 4.49 -5.22
C TYR A 127 17.74 4.34 -4.48
N VAL A 128 17.34 5.41 -3.81
CA VAL A 128 15.95 5.67 -3.44
C VAL A 128 15.30 6.33 -4.64
N TYR A 129 14.16 5.80 -5.09
CA TYR A 129 13.48 6.30 -6.28
C TYR A 129 11.96 6.31 -6.11
N PHE A 130 11.30 7.26 -6.77
CA PHE A 130 9.86 7.44 -6.75
C PHE A 130 9.42 8.35 -7.91
N PRO A 131 8.16 8.27 -8.36
CA PRO A 131 7.71 9.10 -9.46
C PRO A 131 7.24 10.46 -8.96
N MET A 132 7.41 11.49 -9.80
CA MET A 132 6.90 12.85 -9.55
C MET A 132 6.29 13.45 -10.81
N PRO A 133 5.30 14.33 -10.70
CA PRO A 133 4.75 15.04 -11.84
C PRO A 133 5.85 15.83 -12.56
N ILE A 134 5.77 15.90 -13.89
CA ILE A 134 6.71 16.60 -14.78
C ILE A 134 8.08 15.91 -14.89
N ILE A 135 8.73 15.60 -13.76
CA ILE A 135 10.08 14.99 -13.71
C ILE A 135 10.05 13.49 -14.04
N LYS A 136 8.86 12.86 -13.96
CA LYS A 136 8.60 11.43 -14.15
C LYS A 136 9.24 10.55 -13.07
N MET A 137 10.57 10.51 -12.97
CA MET A 137 11.33 9.74 -11.99
C MET A 137 12.32 10.62 -11.24
N VAL A 138 12.27 10.58 -9.91
CA VAL A 138 13.29 11.18 -9.04
C VAL A 138 14.05 10.05 -8.38
N SER A 139 15.38 10.12 -8.41
CA SER A 139 16.25 9.17 -7.74
C SER A 139 17.45 9.86 -7.08
N PHE A 140 17.91 9.31 -5.96
CA PHE A 140 19.13 9.76 -5.29
C PHE A 140 19.80 8.61 -4.54
N PRO A 141 21.14 8.68 -4.30
CA PRO A 141 21.86 7.62 -3.59
C PRO A 141 21.30 7.38 -2.18
N PHE A 142 21.06 6.12 -1.83
CA PHE A 142 20.60 5.69 -0.50
C PHE A 142 21.55 6.17 0.61
N LYS A 143 22.85 6.21 0.33
CA LYS A 143 23.91 6.69 1.25
C LYS A 143 23.71 8.13 1.73
N TRP A 144 22.90 8.94 1.03
CA TRP A 144 22.59 10.31 1.46
C TRP A 144 21.54 10.36 2.58
N LEU A 145 20.72 9.31 2.71
CA LEU A 145 19.56 9.29 3.59
C LEU A 145 19.91 9.57 5.07
N PRO A 146 20.96 8.95 5.67
CA PRO A 146 21.35 9.25 7.05
C PRO A 146 21.65 10.74 7.30
N PHE A 147 22.47 11.34 6.42
CA PHE A 147 22.85 12.75 6.54
C PHE A 147 21.64 13.67 6.38
N LEU A 148 20.76 13.39 5.42
CA LEU A 148 19.59 14.22 5.17
C LEU A 148 18.54 14.10 6.29
N ILE A 149 18.37 12.92 6.90
CA ILE A 149 17.47 12.74 8.05
C ILE A 149 18.00 13.50 9.26
N ILE A 150 19.29 13.37 9.58
CA ILE A 150 19.91 14.11 10.68
C ILE A 150 19.82 15.62 10.42
N GLY A 151 20.15 16.06 9.21
CA GLY A 151 20.05 17.45 8.79
C GLY A 151 18.63 18.02 8.89
N SER A 152 17.61 17.25 8.49
CA SER A 152 16.21 17.64 8.60
C SER A 152 15.73 17.73 10.06
N GLY A 153 16.23 16.85 10.94
CA GLY A 153 15.98 16.91 12.39
C GLY A 153 16.61 18.14 13.03
N LEU A 154 17.86 18.45 12.70
CA LEU A 154 18.53 19.68 13.11
C LEU A 154 17.79 20.92 12.60
N LEU A 155 17.37 20.91 11.33
CA LEU A 155 16.58 21.99 10.75
C LEU A 155 15.24 22.18 11.48
N LEU A 156 14.55 21.09 11.83
CA LEU A 156 13.32 21.15 12.63
C LEU A 156 13.56 21.85 13.98
N VAL A 157 14.63 21.47 14.70
CA VAL A 157 15.02 22.10 15.97
C VAL A 157 15.34 23.59 15.78
N VAL A 158 16.12 23.93 14.74
CA VAL A 158 16.46 25.31 14.41
C VAL A 158 15.20 26.13 14.11
N LEU A 159 14.25 25.60 13.34
CA LEU A 159 12.99 26.28 13.04
C LEU A 159 12.12 26.48 14.28
N ILE A 160 12.09 25.52 15.21
CA ILE A 160 11.40 25.67 16.49
C ILE A 160 12.02 26.82 17.29
N VAL A 161 13.34 26.81 17.49
CA VAL A 161 14.06 27.86 18.26
C VAL A 161 13.89 29.22 17.59
N TYR A 162 14.07 29.30 16.28
CA TYR A 162 13.91 30.52 15.49
C TYR A 162 12.47 31.06 15.55
N GLY A 163 11.48 30.18 15.40
CA GLY A 163 10.06 30.53 15.50
C GLY A 163 9.67 31.04 16.89
N ILE A 164 10.23 30.45 17.96
CA ILE A 164 10.05 30.92 19.34
C ILE A 164 10.66 32.32 19.52
N LYS A 165 11.90 32.54 19.05
CA LYS A 165 12.56 33.85 19.09
C LYS A 165 11.76 34.93 18.36
N LYS A 166 11.17 34.60 17.20
CA LYS A 166 10.28 35.49 16.45
C LYS A 166 8.86 35.61 17.04
N ARG A 167 8.55 34.91 18.14
CA ARG A 167 7.21 34.85 18.76
C ARG A 167 6.12 34.36 17.79
N ARG A 168 6.49 33.48 16.86
CA ARG A 168 5.61 32.85 15.84
C ARG A 168 5.29 31.41 16.19
N ILE A 169 6.12 30.80 17.05
CA ILE A 169 5.91 29.47 17.61
C ILE A 169 5.84 29.60 19.13
N SER A 170 4.93 28.85 19.74
CA SER A 170 4.80 28.73 21.20
C SER A 170 4.91 27.26 21.60
N PHE A 171 5.76 26.95 22.57
CA PHE A 171 5.99 25.57 23.02
C PHE A 171 4.69 24.90 23.51
N GLY A 172 3.86 25.62 24.28
CA GLY A 172 2.55 25.09 24.71
C GLY A 172 1.61 24.82 23.53
N GLN A 173 1.74 25.55 22.42
CA GLN A 173 0.95 25.31 21.20
C GLN A 173 1.52 24.19 20.33
N ILE A 174 2.83 23.92 20.40
CA ILE A 174 3.42 22.69 19.83
C ILE A 174 2.81 21.48 20.52
N LEU A 175 2.85 21.44 21.87
CA LEU A 175 2.27 20.34 22.65
C LEU A 175 0.77 20.20 22.38
N ALA A 176 0.04 21.31 22.31
CA ALA A 176 -1.37 21.29 21.94
C ALA A 176 -1.60 20.75 20.52
N GLY A 177 -0.65 20.89 19.59
CA GLY A 177 -0.70 20.35 18.23
C GLY A 177 -0.53 18.83 18.15
N PHE A 178 0.11 18.20 19.13
CA PHE A 178 0.17 16.74 19.22
C PHE A 178 -1.20 16.13 19.53
N VAL A 179 -2.06 16.83 20.25
CA VAL A 179 -3.39 16.31 20.63
C VAL A 179 -4.29 16.05 19.42
N PRO A 180 -4.57 17.01 18.51
CA PRO A 180 -5.38 16.74 17.33
C PRO A 180 -4.68 15.78 16.36
N PHE A 181 -3.34 15.80 16.26
CA PHE A 181 -2.63 14.90 15.36
C PHE A 181 -2.67 13.44 15.83
N LEU A 182 -2.20 13.17 17.05
CA LEU A 182 -2.21 11.83 17.64
C LEU A 182 -3.64 11.34 17.89
N GLY A 183 -4.54 12.23 18.29
CA GLY A 183 -5.97 11.90 18.41
C GLY A 183 -6.57 11.43 17.09
N SER A 184 -6.28 12.12 15.98
CA SER A 184 -6.74 11.70 14.64
C SER A 184 -6.11 10.37 14.23
N LEU A 185 -4.81 10.17 14.47
CA LEU A 185 -4.10 8.93 14.16
C LEU A 185 -4.68 7.74 14.93
N ILE A 186 -4.81 7.88 16.25
CA ILE A 186 -5.28 6.80 17.12
C ILE A 186 -6.74 6.49 16.83
N ILE A 187 -7.62 7.50 16.77
CA ILE A 187 -9.04 7.25 16.51
C ILE A 187 -9.25 6.71 15.10
N GLY A 188 -8.55 7.26 14.10
CA GLY A 188 -8.60 6.76 12.72
C GLY A 188 -8.12 5.31 12.58
N TYR A 189 -7.01 4.97 13.26
CA TYR A 189 -6.52 3.60 13.36
C TYR A 189 -7.56 2.68 13.99
N LEU A 190 -8.07 3.03 15.18
CA LEU A 190 -9.02 2.21 15.94
C LEU A 190 -10.30 1.97 15.15
N LEU A 191 -10.91 3.02 14.59
CA LEU A 191 -12.14 2.91 13.81
C LEU A 191 -11.96 2.05 12.57
N SER A 192 -10.85 2.20 11.84
CA SER A 192 -10.62 1.45 10.60
C SER A 192 -10.24 0.00 10.89
N ASN A 193 -9.37 -0.24 11.86
CA ASN A 193 -8.92 -1.58 12.25
C ASN A 193 -10.06 -2.40 12.84
N TYR A 194 -10.72 -1.88 13.88
CA TYR A 194 -11.82 -2.59 14.54
C TYR A 194 -13.09 -2.58 13.69
N GLY A 195 -13.28 -1.60 12.82
CA GLY A 195 -14.34 -1.63 11.81
C GLY A 195 -14.18 -2.82 10.87
N TRP A 196 -12.98 -3.06 10.33
CA TRP A 196 -12.69 -4.26 9.53
C TRP A 196 -12.87 -5.55 10.34
N VAL A 197 -12.32 -5.62 11.55
CA VAL A 197 -12.47 -6.79 12.44
C VAL A 197 -13.95 -7.10 12.74
N GLY A 198 -14.79 -6.07 12.86
CA GLY A 198 -16.22 -6.24 13.11
C GLY A 198 -17.02 -6.79 11.94
N ILE A 199 -16.54 -6.60 10.69
CA ILE A 199 -17.28 -7.02 9.49
C ILE A 199 -16.69 -8.25 8.79
N LYS A 200 -15.40 -8.54 8.98
CA LYS A 200 -14.68 -9.59 8.22
C LYS A 200 -15.26 -11.01 8.36
N SER A 201 -16.00 -11.28 9.44
CA SER A 201 -16.67 -12.56 9.69
C SER A 201 -18.08 -12.65 9.09
N GLY A 202 -18.54 -11.60 8.41
CA GLY A 202 -19.81 -11.65 7.68
C GLY A 202 -19.70 -12.58 6.46
N SER A 203 -20.83 -13.17 6.06
CA SER A 203 -20.88 -14.15 4.96
C SER A 203 -20.33 -13.60 3.63
N PHE A 204 -20.46 -12.30 3.39
CA PHE A 204 -19.88 -11.66 2.20
C PHE A 204 -18.34 -11.58 2.23
N TYR A 205 -17.72 -11.55 3.41
CA TYR A 205 -16.29 -11.22 3.57
C TYR A 205 -15.41 -12.42 3.88
N VAL A 206 -15.97 -13.49 4.44
CA VAL A 206 -15.19 -14.61 4.99
C VAL A 206 -14.47 -15.42 3.90
N ASP A 207 -15.15 -15.71 2.78
CA ASP A 207 -14.60 -16.52 1.67
C ASP A 207 -13.91 -15.69 0.58
N GLN A 208 -13.32 -14.54 0.95
CA GLN A 208 -12.62 -13.67 0.00
C GLN A 208 -11.20 -14.18 -0.24
N GLN A 209 -11.02 -15.00 -1.30
CA GLN A 209 -9.79 -15.73 -1.63
C GLN A 209 -8.50 -14.90 -1.53
N HIS A 210 -8.51 -13.66 -2.02
CA HIS A 210 -7.32 -12.81 -2.03
C HIS A 210 -7.33 -11.68 -0.99
N GLY A 211 -8.18 -11.80 0.05
CA GLY A 211 -8.23 -10.86 1.18
C GLY A 211 -8.72 -9.45 0.83
N PHE A 212 -9.29 -9.27 -0.36
CA PHE A 212 -9.82 -8.00 -0.84
C PHE A 212 -11.21 -8.19 -1.47
N PRO A 213 -12.29 -7.69 -0.83
CA PRO A 213 -13.64 -7.88 -1.32
C PRO A 213 -13.98 -6.91 -2.47
N TYR A 214 -15.03 -7.23 -3.23
CA TYR A 214 -15.52 -6.38 -4.34
C TYR A 214 -15.87 -4.94 -3.92
N ASN A 215 -16.31 -4.72 -2.68
CA ASN A 215 -16.60 -3.40 -2.13
C ASN A 215 -15.38 -2.72 -1.44
N GLY A 216 -14.19 -3.34 -1.51
CA GLY A 216 -12.99 -2.93 -0.76
C GLY A 216 -12.56 -1.49 -1.01
N TYR A 217 -12.68 -0.99 -2.26
CA TYR A 217 -12.33 0.41 -2.56
C TYR A 217 -13.23 1.42 -1.82
N TRP A 218 -14.50 1.10 -1.60
CA TRP A 218 -15.41 1.95 -0.82
C TRP A 218 -15.08 1.92 0.65
N LEU A 219 -14.60 0.79 1.17
CA LEU A 219 -14.08 0.68 2.54
C LEU A 219 -12.79 1.50 2.72
N ILE A 220 -11.87 1.49 1.75
CA ILE A 220 -10.69 2.37 1.75
C ILE A 220 -11.11 3.83 1.74
N ALA A 221 -12.03 4.21 0.85
CA ALA A 221 -12.53 5.58 0.77
C ALA A 221 -13.20 6.01 2.08
N ALA A 222 -14.00 5.14 2.69
CA ALA A 222 -14.61 5.38 4.00
C ALA A 222 -13.57 5.60 5.10
N ALA A 223 -12.52 4.77 5.16
CA ALA A 223 -11.43 4.93 6.12
C ALA A 223 -10.68 6.26 5.92
N ALA A 224 -10.35 6.61 4.67
CA ALA A 224 -9.70 7.87 4.34
C ALA A 224 -10.57 9.09 4.68
N MET A 225 -11.86 9.09 4.29
CA MET A 225 -12.79 10.19 4.59
C MET A 225 -13.05 10.32 6.10
N THR A 226 -13.09 9.21 6.83
CA THR A 226 -13.21 9.22 8.30
C THR A 226 -11.99 9.86 8.93
N ALA A 227 -10.77 9.49 8.51
CA ALA A 227 -9.55 10.11 8.96
C ALA A 227 -9.51 11.62 8.65
N ALA A 228 -9.94 12.02 7.45
CA ALA A 228 -10.03 13.41 7.06
C ALA A 228 -11.02 14.21 7.91
N THR A 229 -12.19 13.63 8.16
CA THR A 229 -13.23 14.19 9.04
C THR A 229 -12.70 14.42 10.43
N LEU A 230 -12.06 13.40 11.03
CA LEU A 230 -11.46 13.50 12.36
C LEU A 230 -10.38 14.56 12.44
N CYS A 231 -9.50 14.64 11.42
CA CYS A 231 -8.49 15.69 11.34
C CYS A 231 -9.14 17.07 11.35
N PHE A 232 -10.09 17.33 10.44
CA PHE A 232 -10.73 18.65 10.37
C PHE A 232 -11.50 19.00 11.64
N PHE A 233 -12.21 18.03 12.23
CA PHE A 233 -12.92 18.20 13.49
C PHE A 233 -11.99 18.56 14.65
N LEU A 234 -10.93 17.77 14.86
CA LEU A 234 -9.99 17.98 15.95
C LEU A 234 -9.18 19.26 15.73
N TYR A 235 -8.65 19.50 14.53
CA TYR A 235 -7.94 20.75 14.24
C TYR A 235 -8.83 21.99 14.28
N HIS A 236 -10.15 21.88 14.08
CA HIS A 236 -11.09 22.97 14.33
C HIS A 236 -11.13 23.34 15.81
N LYS A 237 -11.24 22.36 16.71
CA LYS A 237 -11.31 22.58 18.17
C LYS A 237 -10.05 23.27 18.73
N TYR A 238 -8.90 23.01 18.12
CA TYR A 238 -7.62 23.61 18.50
C TYR A 238 -7.21 24.81 17.62
N TYR A 239 -8.14 25.33 16.79
CA TYR A 239 -7.85 26.42 15.88
C TYR A 239 -7.55 27.73 16.62
N LYS A 240 -6.37 28.30 16.33
CA LYS A 240 -5.99 29.66 16.69
C LYS A 240 -5.27 30.31 15.51
N LYS A 241 -5.70 31.51 15.13
CA LYS A 241 -5.31 32.22 13.90
C LYS A 241 -3.79 32.31 13.69
N ASP A 242 -3.03 32.48 14.77
CA ASP A 242 -1.58 32.71 14.70
C ASP A 242 -0.73 31.46 15.01
N ASN A 243 -1.33 30.28 15.16
CA ASN A 243 -0.63 29.08 15.62
C ASN A 243 -0.31 28.06 14.52
N VAL A 244 -0.51 28.40 13.24
CA VAL A 244 -0.30 27.48 12.11
C VAL A 244 1.09 26.85 12.13
N ALA A 245 2.14 27.66 12.34
CA ALA A 245 3.51 27.16 12.44
C ALA A 245 3.71 26.22 13.64
N SER A 246 3.07 26.48 14.78
CA SER A 246 3.19 25.63 15.97
C SER A 246 2.47 24.28 15.78
N LEU A 247 1.27 24.30 15.20
CA LEU A 247 0.46 23.10 14.96
C LEU A 247 1.07 22.18 13.89
N SER A 248 1.91 22.72 13.01
CA SER A 248 2.61 21.97 11.96
C SER A 248 3.79 21.13 12.49
N ILE A 249 4.28 21.40 13.72
CA ILE A 249 5.45 20.70 14.26
C ILE A 249 5.16 19.24 14.56
N ALA A 250 4.00 18.91 15.12
CA ALA A 250 3.64 17.53 15.48
C ALA A 250 3.69 16.55 14.29
N PRO A 251 3.00 16.79 13.15
CA PRO A 251 3.09 15.89 12.00
C PRO A 251 4.49 15.79 11.40
N LEU A 252 5.26 16.89 11.36
CA LEU A 252 6.64 16.87 10.86
C LEU A 252 7.58 16.09 11.78
N PHE A 253 7.42 16.23 13.10
CA PHE A 253 8.18 15.46 14.08
C PHE A 253 7.88 13.97 13.96
N ILE A 254 6.60 13.59 13.82
CA ILE A 254 6.22 12.19 13.65
C ILE A 254 6.71 11.66 12.30
N LEU A 255 6.61 12.42 11.20
CA LEU A 255 7.18 12.01 9.92
C LEU A 255 8.71 11.87 9.98
N TRP A 256 9.39 12.78 10.67
CA TRP A 256 10.83 12.68 10.90
C TRP A 256 11.20 11.43 11.70
N LEU A 257 10.42 11.11 12.74
CA LEU A 257 10.60 9.87 13.50
C LEU A 257 10.37 8.63 12.62
N VAL A 258 9.33 8.64 11.77
CA VAL A 258 9.11 7.57 10.78
C VAL A 258 10.31 7.45 9.85
N CYS A 259 10.83 8.57 9.31
CA CYS A 259 12.02 8.58 8.46
C CYS A 259 13.25 8.01 9.18
N LEU A 260 13.42 8.33 10.47
CA LEU A 260 14.49 7.80 11.29
C LEU A 260 14.36 6.28 11.45
N LEU A 261 13.16 5.78 11.76
CA LEU A 261 12.90 4.35 11.96
C LEU A 261 13.12 3.54 10.68
N ILE A 262 12.66 4.02 9.52
CA ILE A 262 12.81 3.29 8.26
C ILE A 262 14.25 3.25 7.73
N ALA A 263 15.08 4.24 8.08
CA ALA A 263 16.41 4.41 7.54
C ALA A 263 17.52 3.85 8.43
N PHE A 264 17.28 3.77 9.73
CA PHE A 264 18.22 3.21 10.70
C PHE A 264 17.60 1.96 11.32
N PRO A 265 18.18 0.77 11.09
CA PRO A 265 17.70 -0.43 11.76
C PRO A 265 17.84 -0.22 13.27
N VAL A 266 16.71 -0.14 13.96
CA VAL A 266 16.69 -0.31 15.42
C VAL A 266 16.98 -1.80 15.60
N GLY A 267 18.19 -2.15 16.07
CA GLY A 267 18.63 -3.54 16.14
C GLY A 267 17.67 -4.45 16.93
N ASP A 268 17.98 -5.74 17.03
CA ASP A 268 17.09 -6.75 17.64
C ASP A 268 16.65 -6.43 19.10
N GLY A 269 17.37 -5.54 19.80
CA GLY A 269 17.04 -5.04 21.14
C GLY A 269 16.26 -3.71 21.18
N GLY A 270 15.78 -3.21 20.04
CA GLY A 270 14.99 -1.98 19.94
C GLY A 270 13.56 -2.12 20.43
N LEU A 271 12.89 -0.99 20.70
CA LEU A 271 11.47 -0.94 21.10
C LEU A 271 10.52 -1.54 20.05
N ILE A 272 10.94 -1.64 18.77
CA ILE A 272 10.19 -2.31 17.69
C ILE A 272 11.22 -3.01 16.76
N PRO A 273 11.54 -4.29 16.99
CA PRO A 273 12.39 -5.08 16.09
C PRO A 273 11.77 -5.15 14.68
N GLY A 274 12.60 -5.10 13.63
CA GLY A 274 12.16 -5.41 12.26
C GLY A 274 11.56 -4.26 11.43
N VAL A 275 11.51 -3.02 11.93
CA VAL A 275 11.01 -1.85 11.15
C VAL A 275 12.10 -1.25 10.26
N PHE A 276 12.76 -2.07 9.44
CA PHE A 276 13.73 -1.58 8.46
C PHE A 276 13.12 -1.63 7.06
N LEU A 277 12.68 -0.47 6.56
CA LEU A 277 12.09 -0.28 5.23
C LEU A 277 12.86 0.80 4.47
N PRO A 278 14.14 0.56 4.11
CA PRO A 278 15.02 1.55 3.49
C PRO A 278 14.41 2.13 2.20
N GLY A 279 13.60 1.35 1.49
CA GLY A 279 12.88 1.79 0.31
C GLY A 279 11.90 2.94 0.51
N ALA A 280 11.43 3.20 1.73
CA ALA A 280 10.56 4.34 2.05
C ALA A 280 11.33 5.68 2.21
N GLY A 281 12.65 5.71 1.99
CA GLY A 281 13.50 6.89 2.20
C GLY A 281 13.04 8.18 1.49
N PHE A 282 12.23 8.06 0.43
CA PHE A 282 11.66 9.22 -0.27
C PHE A 282 10.61 9.98 0.55
N PHE A 283 10.13 9.45 1.69
CA PHE A 283 9.30 10.20 2.65
C PHE A 283 10.00 11.43 3.22
N LEU A 284 11.33 11.49 3.10
CA LEU A 284 12.13 12.67 3.42
C LEU A 284 11.79 13.88 2.52
N VAL A 285 11.36 13.67 1.29
CA VAL A 285 11.04 14.76 0.35
C VAL A 285 9.84 15.59 0.84
N PRO A 286 8.68 15.01 1.19
CA PRO A 286 7.58 15.77 1.78
C PRO A 286 7.91 16.30 3.18
N LEU A 287 8.81 15.65 3.93
CA LEU A 287 9.31 16.21 5.19
C LEU A 287 10.07 17.53 4.99
N ILE A 288 11.04 17.55 4.07
CA ILE A 288 11.82 18.75 3.74
C ILE A 288 10.89 19.85 3.20
N ALA A 289 9.97 19.51 2.29
CA ALA A 289 9.00 20.46 1.77
C ALA A 289 8.10 21.03 2.88
N GLY A 290 7.69 20.19 3.85
CA GLY A 290 6.97 20.61 5.04
C GLY A 290 7.75 21.56 5.95
N LEU A 291 9.04 21.31 6.15
CA LEU A 291 9.93 22.22 6.90
C LEU A 291 10.04 23.59 6.21
N LEU A 292 10.13 23.62 4.87
CA LEU A 292 10.10 24.87 4.09
C LEU A 292 8.77 25.62 4.24
N MET A 293 7.63 24.90 4.22
CA MET A 293 6.32 25.50 4.46
C MET A 293 6.20 26.09 5.88
N VAL A 294 6.78 25.44 6.89
CA VAL A 294 6.84 25.99 8.26
C VAL A 294 7.72 27.21 8.32
N TRP A 295 8.89 27.20 7.68
CA TRP A 295 9.77 28.37 7.58
C TRP A 295 9.04 29.58 6.95
N LEU A 296 8.26 29.37 5.89
CA LEU A 296 7.43 30.42 5.29
C LEU A 296 6.40 30.97 6.29
N ASN A 297 5.70 30.09 7.02
CA ASN A 297 4.71 30.48 8.03
C ASN A 297 5.31 31.20 9.25
N ILE A 298 6.56 30.90 9.61
CA ILE A 298 7.29 31.67 10.62
C ILE A 298 7.56 33.09 10.11
N ASN A 299 8.12 33.22 8.89
CA ASN A 299 8.55 34.51 8.37
C ASN A 299 7.42 35.40 7.83
N GLN A 300 6.33 34.82 7.36
CA GLN A 300 5.22 35.51 6.71
C GLN A 300 3.91 35.21 7.43
N ARG A 301 3.13 36.23 7.78
CA ARG A 301 1.80 36.06 8.40
C ARG A 301 0.79 35.41 7.46
N ARG A 302 0.90 35.74 6.18
CA ARG A 302 0.11 35.17 5.11
C ARG A 302 1.06 34.83 3.97
N PRO A 303 1.70 33.66 4.03
CA PRO A 303 2.53 33.20 2.93
C PRO A 303 1.69 33.04 1.67
N SER A 304 2.33 33.11 0.50
CA SER A 304 1.67 32.84 -0.77
C SER A 304 1.09 31.43 -0.76
N TYR A 305 -0.24 31.30 -0.89
CA TYR A 305 -0.90 30.00 -0.95
C TYR A 305 -0.46 29.19 -2.17
N ILE A 306 -0.15 29.85 -3.28
CA ILE A 306 0.39 29.19 -4.48
C ILE A 306 1.71 28.51 -4.15
N LEU A 307 2.61 29.21 -3.46
CA LEU A 307 3.90 28.66 -3.06
C LEU A 307 3.74 27.48 -2.09
N LEU A 308 2.82 27.59 -1.12
CA LEU A 308 2.54 26.48 -0.21
C LEU A 308 1.96 25.26 -0.94
N VAL A 309 1.06 25.47 -1.90
CA VAL A 309 0.49 24.39 -2.71
C VAL A 309 1.56 23.71 -3.55
N ILE A 310 2.49 24.46 -4.15
CA ILE A 310 3.64 23.89 -4.87
C ILE A 310 4.50 23.03 -3.93
N LEU A 311 4.79 23.51 -2.72
CA LEU A 311 5.53 22.74 -1.72
C LEU A 311 4.75 21.54 -1.16
N ALA A 312 3.42 21.52 -1.28
CA ALA A 312 2.59 20.37 -0.88
C ALA A 312 2.53 19.26 -1.94
N VAL A 313 2.94 19.53 -3.19
CA VAL A 313 2.92 18.56 -4.29
C VAL A 313 3.61 17.24 -3.91
N PRO A 314 4.84 17.22 -3.34
CA PRO A 314 5.46 15.97 -2.94
C PRO A 314 4.62 15.16 -1.95
N ALA A 315 3.99 15.80 -0.95
CA ALA A 315 3.17 15.09 0.02
C ALA A 315 1.94 14.45 -0.62
N LEU A 316 1.26 15.19 -1.51
CA LEU A 316 0.08 14.69 -2.23
C LEU A 316 0.44 13.52 -3.14
N PHE A 317 1.45 13.68 -4.01
CA PHE A 317 1.80 12.65 -4.99
C PHE A 317 2.47 11.43 -4.38
N ILE A 318 3.15 11.58 -3.24
CA ILE A 318 3.73 10.45 -2.51
C ILE A 318 2.66 9.71 -1.71
N PHE A 319 1.92 10.39 -0.83
CA PHE A 319 1.05 9.67 0.11
C PHE A 319 -0.29 9.23 -0.47
N THR A 320 -0.90 10.01 -1.38
CA THR A 320 -2.24 9.70 -1.91
C THR A 320 -2.31 8.33 -2.61
N PRO A 321 -1.35 7.93 -3.48
CA PRO A 321 -1.37 6.60 -4.08
C PRO A 321 -1.32 5.47 -3.04
N PHE A 322 -0.52 5.64 -1.97
CA PHE A 322 -0.36 4.61 -0.93
C PHE A 322 -1.61 4.42 -0.05
N VAL A 323 -2.48 5.43 0.08
CA VAL A 323 -3.78 5.28 0.76
C VAL A 323 -4.59 4.15 0.14
N LYS A 324 -4.57 4.03 -1.20
CA LYS A 324 -5.22 2.95 -1.95
C LYS A 324 -4.32 1.72 -2.09
N ALA A 325 -3.06 1.91 -2.46
CA ALA A 325 -2.19 0.82 -2.90
C ALA A 325 -1.92 -0.21 -1.80
N PHE A 326 -1.76 0.21 -0.53
CA PHE A 326 -1.43 -0.73 0.53
C PHE A 326 -2.55 -1.73 0.83
N PRO A 327 -3.80 -1.32 1.12
CA PRO A 327 -4.87 -2.28 1.35
C PRO A 327 -5.18 -3.15 0.13
N VAL A 328 -4.98 -2.64 -1.10
CA VAL A 328 -5.12 -3.43 -2.32
C VAL A 328 -4.03 -4.51 -2.41
N ALA A 329 -2.76 -4.13 -2.21
CA ALA A 329 -1.64 -5.06 -2.39
C ALA A 329 -1.54 -6.13 -1.28
N LEU A 330 -1.83 -5.74 -0.05
CA LEU A 330 -1.60 -6.54 1.17
C LEU A 330 -2.91 -7.04 1.82
N GLY A 331 -4.06 -6.69 1.25
CA GLY A 331 -5.38 -7.07 1.75
C GLY A 331 -5.96 -6.14 2.81
N MET A 332 -7.24 -6.36 3.13
CA MET A 332 -8.03 -5.49 4.00
C MET A 332 -7.64 -5.57 5.49
N GLY A 333 -6.81 -6.54 5.89
CA GLY A 333 -6.28 -6.64 7.25
C GLY A 333 -5.50 -5.39 7.69
N ILE A 334 -4.96 -4.62 6.74
CA ILE A 334 -4.26 -3.36 7.01
C ILE A 334 -5.04 -2.11 6.60
N LEU A 335 -6.37 -2.18 6.53
CA LEU A 335 -7.22 -1.04 6.16
C LEU A 335 -6.90 0.24 6.95
N PHE A 336 -6.47 0.10 8.21
CA PHE A 336 -6.06 1.22 9.05
C PHE A 336 -4.91 2.07 8.47
N VAL A 337 -4.08 1.51 7.59
CA VAL A 337 -3.00 2.25 6.92
C VAL A 337 -3.57 3.38 6.06
N ALA A 338 -4.73 3.18 5.42
CA ALA A 338 -5.40 4.24 4.67
C ALA A 338 -5.74 5.46 5.55
N ALA A 339 -6.20 5.20 6.78
CA ALA A 339 -6.51 6.24 7.76
C ALA A 339 -5.25 6.93 8.30
N ILE A 340 -4.19 6.16 8.60
CA ILE A 340 -2.90 6.70 9.07
C ILE A 340 -2.28 7.62 8.02
N LEU A 341 -2.18 7.15 6.77
CA LEU A 341 -1.58 7.92 5.68
C LEU A 341 -2.40 9.17 5.33
N THR A 342 -3.73 9.08 5.38
CA THR A 342 -4.60 10.25 5.18
C THR A 342 -4.42 11.27 6.31
N THR A 343 -4.32 10.82 7.56
CA THR A 343 -4.05 11.70 8.70
C THR A 343 -2.69 12.38 8.59
N LEU A 344 -1.66 11.62 8.23
CA LEU A 344 -0.32 12.13 7.99
C LEU A 344 -0.32 13.19 6.88
N LEU A 345 -0.96 12.88 5.74
CA LEU A 345 -1.08 13.80 4.61
C LEU A 345 -1.75 15.11 5.04
N ILE A 346 -2.91 15.05 5.71
CA ILE A 346 -3.61 16.26 6.18
C ILE A 346 -2.77 17.02 7.22
N GLY A 347 -2.04 16.31 8.07
CA GLY A 347 -1.06 16.88 9.00
C GLY A 347 0.03 17.68 8.29
N LEU A 348 0.59 17.14 7.20
CA LEU A 348 1.60 17.84 6.39
C LEU A 348 1.02 19.06 5.64
N LEU A 349 -0.30 19.08 5.43
CA LEU A 349 -1.00 20.21 4.81
C LEU A 349 -1.42 21.29 5.82
N ILE A 350 -1.17 21.14 7.13
CA ILE A 350 -1.46 22.17 8.15
C ILE A 350 -0.91 23.56 7.80
N PRO A 351 0.31 23.71 7.25
CA PRO A 351 0.79 25.02 6.81
C PRO A 351 -0.14 25.75 5.82
N ILE A 352 -1.04 25.03 5.14
CA ILE A 352 -2.08 25.55 4.24
C ILE A 352 -3.44 25.58 4.96
N ILE A 353 -3.95 24.41 5.36
CA ILE A 353 -5.31 24.27 5.93
C ILE A 353 -5.45 24.99 7.27
N GLY A 354 -4.33 25.22 7.95
CA GLY A 354 -4.25 25.97 9.20
C GLY A 354 -4.85 27.37 9.07
N HIS A 355 -4.67 28.03 7.93
CA HIS A 355 -5.21 29.36 7.64
C HIS A 355 -6.71 29.39 7.36
N TYR A 356 -7.31 28.24 7.03
CA TYR A 356 -8.74 28.17 6.74
C TYR A 356 -9.56 28.12 8.02
N ARG A 357 -10.44 29.11 8.26
CA ARG A 357 -11.20 29.21 9.51
C ARG A 357 -12.27 28.12 9.66
N ARG A 358 -13.00 27.78 8.58
CA ARG A 358 -14.19 26.92 8.63
C ARG A 358 -13.89 25.42 8.53
N LYS A 359 -12.94 24.93 9.32
CA LYS A 359 -12.59 23.50 9.36
C LYS A 359 -13.76 22.61 9.80
N ASP A 360 -14.70 23.16 10.57
CA ASP A 360 -16.00 22.57 10.90
C ASP A 360 -16.83 22.25 9.66
N LEU A 361 -16.85 23.14 8.65
CA LEU A 361 -17.52 22.87 7.39
C LEU A 361 -16.85 21.72 6.62
N LEU A 362 -15.50 21.69 6.57
CA LEU A 362 -14.77 20.58 5.95
C LEU A 362 -14.98 19.27 6.69
N SER A 363 -15.06 19.31 8.02
CA SER A 363 -15.43 18.16 8.84
C SER A 363 -16.85 17.70 8.55
N PHE A 364 -17.81 18.61 8.38
CA PHE A 364 -19.20 18.26 8.07
C PHE A 364 -19.32 17.63 6.67
N ILE A 365 -18.67 18.23 5.67
CA ILE A 365 -18.60 17.66 4.31
C ILE A 365 -17.92 16.29 4.35
N GLY A 366 -16.82 16.17 5.08
CA GLY A 366 -16.12 14.91 5.29
C GLY A 366 -17.01 13.85 5.93
N LEU A 367 -17.81 14.22 6.94
CA LEU A 367 -18.73 13.31 7.60
C LEU A 367 -19.81 12.80 6.62
N ILE A 368 -20.38 13.68 5.80
CA ILE A 368 -21.32 13.27 4.75
C ILE A 368 -20.62 12.31 3.77
N ALA A 369 -19.41 12.64 3.32
CA ALA A 369 -18.65 11.78 2.42
C ALA A 369 -18.35 10.41 3.04
N THR A 370 -18.00 10.36 4.32
CA THR A 370 -17.84 9.10 5.09
C THR A 370 -19.13 8.29 5.09
N LEU A 371 -20.27 8.91 5.44
CA LEU A 371 -21.56 8.21 5.48
C LEU A 371 -21.97 7.68 4.11
N VAL A 372 -21.72 8.44 3.04
CA VAL A 372 -21.96 7.99 1.65
C VAL A 372 -21.05 6.82 1.29
N CYS A 373 -19.75 6.88 1.60
CA CYS A 373 -18.81 5.80 1.29
C CYS A 373 -19.15 4.52 2.06
N VAL A 374 -19.49 4.63 3.35
CA VAL A 374 -19.92 3.51 4.18
C VAL A 374 -21.23 2.92 3.65
N GLY A 375 -22.24 3.77 3.40
CA GLY A 375 -23.52 3.34 2.87
C GLY A 375 -23.37 2.61 1.54
N TYR A 376 -22.53 3.11 0.64
CA TYR A 376 -22.27 2.46 -0.65
C TYR A 376 -21.46 1.18 -0.51
N ALA A 377 -20.48 1.12 0.41
CA ALA A 377 -19.72 -0.09 0.69
C ALA A 377 -20.65 -1.24 1.10
N PHE A 378 -21.59 -1.00 2.03
CA PHE A 378 -22.55 -2.02 2.45
C PHE A 378 -23.64 -2.29 1.42
N ALA A 379 -24.12 -1.28 0.69
CA ALA A 379 -25.08 -1.49 -0.40
C ALA A 379 -24.49 -2.31 -1.57
N LYS A 380 -23.16 -2.35 -1.70
CA LYS A 380 -22.42 -3.19 -2.67
C LYS A 380 -21.86 -4.47 -2.07
N ALA A 381 -22.17 -4.79 -0.82
CA ALA A 381 -21.75 -6.03 -0.18
C ALA A 381 -22.72 -7.18 -0.51
N GLU A 382 -22.87 -7.49 -1.80
CA GLU A 382 -23.78 -8.53 -2.30
C GLU A 382 -23.12 -9.29 -3.44
N PHE A 383 -23.39 -10.60 -3.53
CA PHE A 383 -22.95 -11.44 -4.64
C PHE A 383 -23.92 -11.34 -5.81
N THR A 384 -23.39 -11.17 -7.02
CA THR A 384 -24.18 -11.06 -8.26
C THR A 384 -23.54 -11.92 -9.35
N PRO A 385 -24.19 -12.17 -10.50
CA PRO A 385 -23.53 -12.87 -11.60
C PRO A 385 -22.23 -12.20 -12.09
N SER A 386 -22.12 -10.88 -11.93
CA SER A 386 -20.89 -10.12 -12.22
C SER A 386 -19.90 -10.05 -11.05
N GLN A 387 -20.31 -10.47 -9.85
CA GLN A 387 -19.50 -10.49 -8.63
C GLN A 387 -19.84 -11.77 -7.87
N PRO A 388 -19.54 -12.95 -8.44
CA PRO A 388 -19.93 -14.23 -7.86
C PRO A 388 -19.18 -14.44 -6.54
N GLN A 389 -19.79 -15.25 -5.68
CA GLN A 389 -19.14 -15.77 -4.48
C GLN A 389 -18.02 -16.73 -4.90
N SER A 390 -16.84 -16.59 -4.30
CA SER A 390 -15.76 -17.54 -4.46
C SER A 390 -16.21 -18.90 -3.92
N THR A 391 -15.95 -19.96 -4.68
CA THR A 391 -16.25 -21.34 -4.24
C THR A 391 -15.06 -22.23 -4.49
N SER A 392 -14.97 -23.29 -3.70
CA SER A 392 -13.93 -24.30 -3.83
C SER A 392 -14.49 -25.70 -3.65
N LEU A 393 -13.98 -26.64 -4.45
CA LEU A 393 -14.34 -28.04 -4.35
C LEU A 393 -13.14 -28.90 -4.74
N VAL A 394 -12.73 -29.77 -3.83
CA VAL A 394 -11.59 -30.67 -4.01
C VAL A 394 -12.07 -32.11 -3.90
N TYR A 395 -11.67 -32.94 -4.85
CA TYR A 395 -11.88 -34.39 -4.81
C TYR A 395 -10.61 -35.05 -4.29
N ILE A 396 -10.71 -35.75 -3.16
CA ILE A 396 -9.58 -36.42 -2.53
C ILE A 396 -9.86 -37.92 -2.52
N GLN A 397 -8.92 -38.68 -3.07
CA GLN A 397 -9.02 -40.13 -3.20
C GLN A 397 -7.90 -40.78 -2.39
N ASN A 398 -8.28 -41.78 -1.59
CA ASN A 398 -7.35 -42.71 -0.97
C ASN A 398 -7.33 -43.97 -1.84
N GLN A 399 -6.18 -44.25 -2.46
CA GLN A 399 -6.03 -45.39 -3.37
C GLN A 399 -5.91 -46.73 -2.63
N ASP A 400 -5.37 -46.74 -1.42
CA ASP A 400 -5.17 -47.94 -0.62
C ASP A 400 -6.51 -48.48 -0.09
N ASP A 401 -7.35 -47.58 0.43
CA ASP A 401 -8.65 -47.94 1.01
C ASP A 401 -9.80 -47.93 -0.02
N GLN A 402 -9.51 -47.53 -1.26
CA GLN A 402 -10.50 -47.30 -2.32
C GLN A 402 -11.66 -46.38 -1.88
N THR A 403 -11.35 -45.34 -1.11
CA THR A 403 -12.32 -44.34 -0.63
C THR A 403 -12.09 -42.99 -1.26
N ALA A 404 -13.14 -42.15 -1.28
CA ALA A 404 -13.03 -40.78 -1.77
C ALA A 404 -13.90 -39.82 -0.95
N GLN A 405 -13.49 -38.55 -0.93
CA GLN A 405 -14.17 -37.47 -0.24
C GLN A 405 -14.20 -36.20 -1.10
N TRP A 406 -15.29 -35.47 -0.99
CA TRP A 406 -15.38 -34.06 -1.39
C TRP A 406 -14.94 -33.22 -0.20
N ALA A 407 -14.10 -32.22 -0.45
CA ALA A 407 -13.70 -31.24 0.54
C ALA A 407 -13.83 -29.83 -0.04
N THR A 408 -13.97 -28.84 0.84
CA THR A 408 -14.05 -27.42 0.45
C THR A 408 -13.31 -26.55 1.46
N TYR A 409 -12.73 -25.45 0.98
CA TYR A 409 -12.20 -24.38 1.82
C TYR A 409 -13.28 -23.39 2.24
N ASP A 410 -14.47 -23.44 1.63
CA ASP A 410 -15.54 -22.47 1.82
C ASP A 410 -16.09 -22.58 3.25
N GLU A 411 -16.17 -21.45 3.96
CA GLU A 411 -16.86 -21.33 5.24
C GLU A 411 -18.38 -21.16 5.04
N VAL A 412 -18.79 -20.48 3.95
CA VAL A 412 -20.21 -20.29 3.61
C VAL A 412 -20.56 -21.08 2.34
N LEU A 413 -21.25 -22.20 2.53
CA LEU A 413 -21.62 -23.09 1.43
C LEU A 413 -22.68 -22.48 0.50
N THR A 414 -22.39 -22.49 -0.79
CA THR A 414 -23.33 -22.19 -1.88
C THR A 414 -24.15 -23.42 -2.26
N ASP A 415 -25.27 -23.22 -2.98
CA ASP A 415 -26.09 -24.32 -3.52
C ASP A 415 -25.26 -25.31 -4.36
N TRP A 416 -24.26 -24.81 -5.09
CA TRP A 416 -23.35 -25.64 -5.88
C TRP A 416 -22.48 -26.55 -5.01
N THR A 417 -21.87 -26.01 -3.95
CA THR A 417 -21.09 -26.81 -3.00
C THR A 417 -21.97 -27.78 -2.21
N LYS A 418 -23.16 -27.34 -1.77
CA LYS A 418 -24.12 -28.20 -1.07
C LYS A 418 -24.62 -29.36 -1.91
N ALA A 419 -24.75 -29.18 -3.22
CA ALA A 419 -25.09 -30.28 -4.13
C ALA A 419 -24.06 -31.43 -4.12
N LYS A 420 -22.84 -31.19 -3.62
CA LYS A 420 -21.76 -32.19 -3.49
C LYS A 420 -21.52 -32.63 -2.05
N LEU A 421 -21.56 -31.69 -1.10
CA LEU A 421 -21.26 -31.93 0.30
C LEU A 421 -22.51 -32.27 1.16
N GLY A 422 -23.71 -32.00 0.65
CA GLY A 422 -24.96 -32.03 1.40
C GLY A 422 -25.26 -30.70 2.11
N GLU A 423 -26.42 -30.60 2.76
CA GLU A 423 -26.86 -29.39 3.48
C GLU A 423 -26.12 -29.15 4.79
N SER A 424 -25.52 -30.19 5.38
CA SER A 424 -24.83 -30.13 6.67
C SER A 424 -23.64 -31.10 6.68
N PRO A 425 -22.59 -30.81 5.90
CA PRO A 425 -21.40 -31.66 5.88
C PRO A 425 -20.66 -31.63 7.21
N ALA A 426 -19.87 -32.67 7.46
CA ALA A 426 -19.00 -32.73 8.62
C ALA A 426 -17.82 -31.76 8.45
N ALA A 427 -17.26 -31.28 9.57
CA ALA A 427 -16.00 -30.56 9.56
C ALA A 427 -14.88 -31.47 9.03
N ALA A 428 -13.96 -30.93 8.24
CA ALA A 428 -12.88 -31.70 7.63
C ALA A 428 -11.71 -32.03 8.59
N SER A 429 -11.94 -32.01 9.91
CA SER A 429 -10.92 -32.15 10.94
C SER A 429 -10.09 -33.44 10.82
N GLU A 430 -10.73 -34.56 10.48
CA GLU A 430 -10.03 -35.84 10.27
C GLU A 430 -9.20 -35.83 8.99
N LEU A 431 -9.75 -35.31 7.90
CA LEU A 431 -9.07 -35.18 6.62
C LEU A 431 -7.82 -34.28 6.74
N ASN A 432 -7.93 -33.18 7.47
CA ASN A 432 -6.84 -32.23 7.71
C ASN A 432 -5.67 -32.81 8.52
N LYS A 433 -5.79 -33.99 9.15
CA LYS A 433 -4.66 -34.65 9.85
C LYS A 433 -3.59 -35.14 8.87
N ASN A 434 -4.02 -35.64 7.71
CA ASN A 434 -3.17 -36.21 6.67
C ASN A 434 -3.68 -35.74 5.29
N THR A 435 -3.52 -34.44 5.02
CA THR A 435 -4.04 -33.80 3.81
C THR A 435 -2.93 -33.45 2.81
N ILE A 436 -3.33 -32.98 1.63
CA ILE A 436 -2.43 -32.48 0.59
C ILE A 436 -1.70 -31.22 1.06
N ASP A 437 -0.45 -31.07 0.62
CA ASP A 437 0.33 -29.87 0.91
C ASP A 437 -0.30 -28.64 0.24
N SER A 438 -0.28 -27.52 0.96
CA SER A 438 -0.82 -26.24 0.50
C SER A 438 0.21 -25.15 0.75
N LYS A 439 0.42 -24.26 -0.23
CA LYS A 439 1.36 -23.13 -0.14
C LYS A 439 1.20 -22.32 1.17
N TYR A 440 -0.03 -22.24 1.68
CA TYR A 440 -0.36 -21.48 2.89
C TYR A 440 -0.70 -22.36 4.11
N GLY A 441 -0.57 -23.68 3.98
CA GLY A 441 -0.94 -24.63 5.05
C GLY A 441 -2.43 -24.58 5.44
N THR A 442 -3.29 -24.09 4.55
CA THR A 442 -4.72 -23.93 4.82
C THR A 442 -5.41 -25.30 4.80
N GLY A 443 -6.11 -25.63 5.89
CA GLY A 443 -6.95 -26.82 5.97
C GLY A 443 -8.33 -26.60 5.33
N PHE A 444 -9.03 -27.69 5.04
CA PHE A 444 -10.42 -27.66 4.57
C PHE A 444 -11.39 -27.30 5.70
N SER A 445 -12.48 -26.63 5.36
CA SER A 445 -13.56 -26.27 6.27
C SER A 445 -14.51 -27.45 6.47
N TYR A 446 -14.99 -28.03 5.36
CA TYR A 446 -15.96 -29.13 5.37
C TYR A 446 -15.56 -30.26 4.45
N ALA A 447 -16.01 -31.47 4.78
CA ALA A 447 -15.83 -32.66 3.95
C ALA A 447 -17.04 -33.58 4.00
N ALA A 448 -17.26 -34.33 2.92
CA ALA A 448 -18.30 -35.33 2.78
C ALA A 448 -17.81 -36.51 1.94
N THR A 449 -18.38 -37.70 2.15
CA THR A 449 -18.04 -38.88 1.35
C THR A 449 -18.38 -38.65 -0.13
N ALA A 450 -17.45 -39.00 -1.01
CA ALA A 450 -17.64 -38.94 -2.46
C ALA A 450 -17.63 -40.34 -3.08
N PRO A 451 -18.33 -40.54 -4.21
CA PRO A 451 -18.19 -41.75 -5.00
C PRO A 451 -16.72 -41.95 -5.42
N TYR A 452 -16.18 -43.14 -5.21
CA TYR A 452 -14.87 -43.51 -5.71
C TYR A 452 -14.91 -43.57 -7.23
N LYS A 453 -13.94 -42.91 -7.87
CA LYS A 453 -13.73 -42.94 -9.32
C LYS A 453 -12.37 -43.54 -9.59
N GLU A 454 -12.32 -44.58 -10.41
CA GLU A 454 -11.05 -45.13 -10.87
C GLU A 454 -10.37 -44.08 -11.77
N LEU A 455 -9.31 -43.45 -11.25
CA LEU A 455 -8.50 -42.47 -11.97
C LEU A 455 -7.30 -43.17 -12.61
N ALA A 456 -6.78 -42.62 -13.70
CA ALA A 456 -5.54 -43.14 -14.28
C ALA A 456 -4.41 -43.08 -13.23
N PRO A 457 -3.55 -44.10 -13.15
CA PRO A 457 -2.43 -44.09 -12.21
C PRO A 457 -1.54 -42.87 -12.47
N VAL A 458 -1.21 -42.15 -11.40
CA VAL A 458 -0.26 -41.03 -11.46
C VAL A 458 1.11 -41.62 -11.78
N ARG A 459 1.69 -41.22 -12.91
CA ARG A 459 3.00 -41.71 -13.38
C ARG A 459 4.17 -41.09 -12.63
#